data_AF-A0A7S4UFU2-F1
#
_entry.id   AF-A0A7S4UFU2-F1
#
_cell.length_a   1.000
_cell.length_b   1.000
_cell.length_c   1.000
_cell.angle_alpha   90.00
_cell.angle_beta   90.00
_cell.angle_gamma   90.00
#
_symmetry.space_group_name_H-M   'P 1'
#
loop_
_entity.id
_entity.type
_entity.pdbx_description
1 polymer ?
#
loop_
_entity_poly.entity_id
_entity_poly.type
_entity_poly.pdbx_seq_one_letter_code
_entity_poly.pdbx_strand_id
1 'polypeptide(L)'
;MAAEERPPVCGPGVEDEDDEGEGSDAYPLRFGLTYNPPAIVIEWLQSSSGRLFHRRIKLLDLGPSSDPACIAEAMRQMNEVLLSEHKVCFEQLVALVQRVQLLTAGTAAGSDIPASCTSSAMVIVTVTLEAAVHNMS
;
A
#
# COMPACT_ATOMS: atom_id res chain seq x y z
N MET A 1 -35.13 -62.38 -15.94
CA MET A 1 -35.44 -61.03 -16.43
C MET A 1 -35.10 -60.08 -15.30
N ALA A 2 -33.88 -59.53 -15.31
CA ALA A 2 -33.38 -58.66 -14.26
C ALA A 2 -33.35 -57.22 -14.79
N ALA A 3 -33.85 -56.29 -13.99
CA ALA A 3 -33.85 -54.86 -14.23
C ALA A 3 -32.43 -54.28 -14.07
N GLU A 4 -32.04 -53.41 -14.98
CA GLU A 4 -30.87 -52.55 -14.81
C GLU A 4 -31.32 -51.10 -15.09
N GLU A 5 -31.88 -50.45 -14.07
CA GLU A 5 -31.96 -48.99 -14.00
C GLU A 5 -30.55 -48.47 -13.68
N ARG A 6 -29.96 -47.71 -14.62
CA ARG A 6 -28.72 -46.98 -14.38
C ARG A 6 -29.06 -45.55 -13.91
N PRO A 7 -28.51 -45.09 -12.79
CA PRO A 7 -28.81 -43.77 -12.23
C PRO A 7 -28.21 -42.63 -13.07
N PRO A 8 -28.74 -41.39 -12.94
CA PRO A 8 -28.21 -40.22 -13.61
C PRO A 8 -26.79 -39.93 -13.10
N VAL A 9 -25.86 -39.76 -14.03
CA VAL A 9 -24.52 -39.26 -13.74
C VAL A 9 -24.66 -37.81 -13.28
N CYS A 10 -24.49 -37.60 -11.97
CA CYS A 10 -24.15 -36.31 -11.41
C CYS A 10 -22.80 -35.89 -12.01
N GLY A 11 -22.80 -34.93 -12.93
CA GLY A 11 -21.59 -34.20 -13.26
C GLY A 11 -21.34 -33.15 -12.18
N PRO A 12 -20.16 -33.11 -11.55
CA PRO A 12 -19.68 -31.89 -10.93
C PRO A 12 -18.81 -31.19 -11.98
N GLY A 13 -19.48 -30.50 -12.90
CA GLY A 13 -18.86 -29.43 -13.69
C GLY A 13 -19.25 -28.11 -13.05
N VAL A 14 -18.96 -27.97 -11.75
CA VAL A 14 -18.83 -26.64 -11.15
C VAL A 14 -17.42 -26.26 -11.52
N GLU A 15 -17.30 -25.57 -12.64
CA GLU A 15 -16.12 -24.77 -12.92
C GLU A 15 -16.07 -23.80 -11.74
N ASP A 16 -15.08 -23.98 -10.87
CA ASP A 16 -14.67 -22.95 -9.93
C ASP A 16 -14.30 -21.74 -10.81
N GLU A 17 -15.29 -20.90 -11.12
CA GLU A 17 -15.04 -19.52 -11.46
C GLU A 17 -14.38 -18.96 -10.20
N ASP A 18 -13.06 -19.00 -10.19
CA ASP A 18 -12.25 -18.08 -9.42
C ASP A 18 -12.88 -16.70 -9.64
N ASP A 19 -13.67 -16.26 -8.66
CA ASP A 19 -13.98 -14.86 -8.43
C ASP A 19 -12.61 -14.23 -8.14
N GLU A 20 -11.83 -14.03 -9.20
CA GLU A 20 -10.62 -13.21 -9.24
C GLU A 20 -11.12 -11.79 -9.01
N GLY A 21 -11.41 -11.53 -7.72
CA GLY A 21 -12.03 -10.33 -7.23
C GLY A 21 -11.33 -9.14 -7.84
N GLU A 22 -12.06 -8.49 -8.75
CA GLU A 22 -11.74 -7.30 -9.54
C GLU A 22 -10.41 -6.69 -9.10
N GLY A 23 -9.33 -7.32 -9.58
CA GLY A 23 -7.98 -7.09 -9.11
C GLY A 23 -7.61 -5.69 -9.53
N SER A 24 -7.69 -4.74 -8.60
CA SER A 24 -7.29 -3.36 -8.83
C SER A 24 -5.91 -3.37 -9.49
N ASP A 25 -5.90 -3.01 -10.77
CA ASP A 25 -4.79 -3.00 -11.73
C ASP A 25 -3.68 -1.99 -11.36
N ALA A 26 -3.65 -1.55 -10.11
CA ALA A 26 -2.74 -0.58 -9.55
C ALA A 26 -1.79 -1.25 -8.55
N TYR A 27 -0.52 -1.41 -8.91
CA TYR A 27 0.50 -2.03 -8.04
C TYR A 27 1.43 -0.97 -7.43
N PRO A 28 1.45 -0.78 -6.09
CA PRO A 28 2.35 0.17 -5.47
C PRO A 28 3.81 -0.25 -5.68
N LEU A 29 4.63 0.70 -6.12
CA LEU A 29 6.05 0.49 -6.39
C LEU A 29 6.92 1.16 -5.32
N ARG A 30 6.62 2.42 -4.97
CA ARG A 30 7.50 3.25 -4.15
C ARG A 30 6.73 4.18 -3.23
N PHE A 31 7.35 4.50 -2.09
CA PHE A 31 6.83 5.47 -1.13
C PHE A 31 7.77 6.67 -0.99
N GLY A 32 7.32 7.84 -1.42
CA GLY A 32 7.94 9.12 -1.09
C GLY A 32 7.45 9.63 0.26
N LEU A 33 8.35 10.19 1.06
CA LEU A 33 7.99 10.90 2.27
C LEU A 33 8.24 12.40 2.07
N THR A 34 7.23 13.21 2.40
CA THR A 34 7.27 14.68 2.35
C THR A 34 6.98 15.20 3.75
N TYR A 35 7.64 16.29 4.15
CA TYR A 35 7.62 16.74 5.56
C TYR A 35 7.08 18.16 5.75
N ASN A 36 6.85 18.91 4.67
CA ASN A 36 6.26 20.26 4.74
C ASN A 36 5.26 20.49 3.58
N PRO A 37 3.94 20.29 3.78
CA PRO A 37 3.30 19.61 4.92
C PRO A 37 3.54 18.08 4.89
N PRO A 38 3.47 17.40 6.07
CA PRO A 38 3.71 15.96 6.19
C PRO A 38 2.77 15.17 5.27
N ALA A 39 3.35 14.31 4.43
CA ALA A 39 2.61 13.53 3.45
C ALA A 39 3.39 12.28 3.01
N ILE A 40 2.65 11.21 2.72
CA ILE A 40 3.15 10.02 2.05
C ILE A 40 2.74 10.09 0.58
N VAL A 41 3.68 9.92 -0.33
CA VAL A 41 3.45 9.88 -1.77
C VAL A 41 3.60 8.43 -2.21
N ILE A 42 2.54 7.84 -2.73
CA ILE A 42 2.58 6.48 -3.28
C ILE A 42 2.75 6.61 -4.79
N GLU A 43 3.74 5.92 -5.35
CA GLU A 43 3.89 5.72 -6.79
C GLU A 43 3.43 4.30 -7.14
N TRP A 44 2.58 4.14 -8.16
CA TRP A 44 2.11 2.84 -8.64
C TRP A 44 2.11 2.76 -10.16
N LEU A 45 2.24 1.54 -10.67
CA LEU A 45 2.02 1.21 -12.08
C LEU A 45 0.58 0.79 -12.28
N GLN A 46 -0.09 1.36 -13.28
CA GLN A 46 -1.36 0.85 -13.77
C GLN A 46 -1.10 -0.08 -14.97
N SER A 47 -1.35 -1.38 -14.85
CA SER A 47 -0.89 -2.38 -15.85
C SER A 47 -1.65 -2.28 -17.18
N SER A 48 -2.92 -1.92 -17.16
CA SER A 48 -3.75 -1.69 -18.36
C SER A 48 -3.26 -0.55 -19.23
N SER A 49 -2.70 0.50 -18.64
CA SER A 49 -2.19 1.66 -19.39
C SER A 49 -0.66 1.66 -19.53
N GLY A 50 0.05 0.88 -18.72
CA GLY A 50 1.51 0.88 -18.62
C GLY A 50 2.08 2.19 -18.06
N ARG A 51 1.25 3.02 -17.41
CA ARG A 51 1.64 4.35 -16.93
C ARG A 51 1.90 4.34 -15.43
N LEU A 52 2.92 5.10 -15.03
CA LEU A 52 3.20 5.41 -13.63
C LEU A 52 2.33 6.55 -13.16
N PHE A 53 1.71 6.36 -12.00
CA PHE A 53 0.90 7.35 -11.32
C PHE A 53 1.43 7.59 -9.92
N HIS A 54 1.10 8.75 -9.35
CA HIS A 54 1.38 9.02 -7.95
C HIS A 54 0.17 9.65 -7.24
N ARG A 55 0.10 9.44 -5.93
CA ARG A 55 -0.95 9.99 -5.05
C ARG A 55 -0.29 10.47 -3.78
N ARG A 56 -0.54 11.74 -3.47
CA ARG A 56 -0.08 12.36 -2.24
C ARG A 56 -1.17 12.24 -1.17
N ILE A 57 -0.87 11.52 -0.11
CA ILE A 57 -1.69 11.37 1.09
C ILE A 57 -1.15 12.34 2.14
N LYS A 58 -1.91 13.40 2.45
CA LYS A 58 -1.52 14.37 3.47
C LYS A 58 -1.81 13.82 4.87
N LEU A 59 -0.87 13.97 5.79
CA LEU A 59 -0.99 13.56 7.19
C LEU A 59 -1.22 14.81 8.05
N LEU A 60 -2.38 15.46 7.88
CA LEU A 60 -2.65 16.80 8.45
C LEU A 60 -2.59 16.84 9.98
N ASP A 61 -2.92 15.73 10.65
CA ASP A 61 -2.97 15.62 12.12
C ASP A 61 -1.80 14.82 12.71
N LEU A 62 -0.67 14.75 11.98
CA LEU A 62 0.54 14.09 12.46
C LEU A 62 1.29 15.00 13.45
N GLY A 63 0.87 14.96 14.70
CA GLY A 63 1.56 15.57 15.83
C GLY A 63 2.55 14.62 16.50
N PRO A 64 3.46 15.11 17.37
CA PRO A 64 4.41 14.26 18.11
C PRO A 64 3.74 13.31 19.11
N SER A 65 2.49 13.58 19.49
CA SER A 65 1.69 12.74 20.39
C SER A 65 0.66 11.88 19.66
N SER A 66 0.54 12.00 18.34
CA SER A 66 -0.44 11.22 17.57
C SER A 66 -0.02 9.75 17.50
N ASP A 67 -0.99 8.84 17.58
CA ASP A 67 -0.73 7.40 17.47
C ASP A 67 -0.50 7.02 15.99
N PRO A 68 0.68 6.49 15.64
CA PRO A 68 0.97 6.09 14.26
C PRO A 68 0.10 4.92 13.77
N ALA A 69 -0.38 4.05 14.67
CA ALA A 69 -1.26 2.94 14.28
C ALA A 69 -2.63 3.44 13.82
N CYS A 70 -3.26 4.33 14.59
CA CYS A 70 -4.52 4.98 14.20
C CYS A 70 -4.40 5.72 12.86
N ILE A 71 -3.30 6.43 12.63
CA ILE A 71 -3.07 7.16 11.37
C ILE A 71 -2.86 6.20 10.19
N ALA A 72 -2.09 5.13 10.39
CA ALA A 72 -1.87 4.10 9.38
C ALA A 72 -3.19 3.40 8.99
N GLU A 73 -4.06 3.14 9.97
CA GLU A 73 -5.38 2.55 9.73
C GLU A 73 -6.30 3.49 8.95
N ALA A 74 -6.40 4.76 9.37
CA ALA A 74 -7.19 5.76 8.65
C ALA A 74 -6.67 5.95 7.20
N MET A 75 -5.35 5.98 7.03
CA MET A 75 -4.72 6.06 5.71
C MET A 75 -5.07 4.85 4.84
N ARG A 76 -5.04 3.64 5.41
CA ARG A 76 -5.39 2.39 4.72
C ARG A 76 -6.86 2.41 4.29
N GLN A 77 -7.78 2.76 5.17
CA GLN A 77 -9.22 2.83 4.87
C GLN A 77 -9.53 3.83 3.74
N MET A 78 -8.88 5.00 3.74
CA MET A 78 -9.09 6.03 2.71
C MET A 78 -8.46 5.69 1.35
N ASN A 79 -7.53 4.74 1.30
CA ASN A 79 -6.74 4.41 0.10
C ASN A 79 -6.64 2.90 -0.11
N GLU A 80 -7.70 2.16 0.25
CA GLU A 80 -7.74 0.69 0.28
C GLU A 80 -7.30 0.05 -1.04
N VAL A 81 -7.68 0.67 -2.17
CA VAL A 81 -7.31 0.24 -3.53
C VAL A 81 -5.79 0.08 -3.72
N LEU A 82 -4.99 0.90 -3.04
CA LEU A 82 -3.52 0.93 -3.15
C LEU A 82 -2.82 0.35 -1.90
N LEU A 83 -3.48 0.40 -0.74
CA LEU A 83 -2.91 0.07 0.57
C LEU A 83 -3.60 -1.13 1.24
N SER A 84 -4.28 -1.97 0.46
CA SER A 84 -4.87 -3.21 0.97
C SER A 84 -3.80 -4.12 1.59
N GLU A 85 -4.22 -4.99 2.51
CA GLU A 85 -3.31 -5.90 3.23
C GLU A 85 -2.45 -6.75 2.30
N HIS A 86 -3.04 -7.17 1.19
CA HIS A 86 -2.40 -8.00 0.18
C HIS A 86 -1.29 -7.25 -0.57
N LYS A 87 -1.32 -5.91 -0.59
CA LYS A 87 -0.35 -5.07 -1.29
C LYS A 87 0.70 -4.49 -0.34
N VAL A 88 0.31 -4.08 0.85
CA VAL A 88 1.21 -3.45 1.83
C VAL A 88 0.84 -3.90 3.24
N CYS A 89 1.79 -4.46 3.97
CA CYS A 89 1.55 -4.92 5.33
C CYS A 89 1.25 -3.73 6.25
N PHE A 90 0.33 -3.91 7.19
CA PHE A 90 -0.04 -2.84 8.13
C PHE A 90 1.15 -2.31 8.93
N GLU A 91 2.05 -3.18 9.38
CA GLU A 91 3.28 -2.81 10.09
C GLU A 91 4.19 -1.89 9.25
N GLN A 92 4.22 -2.07 7.92
CA GLN A 92 4.98 -1.19 7.03
C GLN A 92 4.36 0.21 6.97
N LEU A 93 3.03 0.31 6.98
CA LEU A 93 2.32 1.59 7.02
C LEU A 93 2.61 2.32 8.34
N VAL A 94 2.59 1.60 9.46
CA VAL A 94 2.94 2.16 10.78
C VAL A 94 4.38 2.67 10.79
N ALA A 95 5.33 1.89 10.25
CA ALA A 95 6.72 2.29 10.16
C ALA A 95 6.93 3.53 9.28
N LEU A 96 6.18 3.66 8.17
CA LEU A 96 6.21 4.85 7.32
C LEU A 96 5.72 6.08 8.09
N VAL A 97 4.59 5.97 8.80
CA VAL A 97 4.02 7.08 9.59
C VAL A 97 4.96 7.49 10.71
N GLN A 98 5.52 6.53 11.46
CA GLN A 98 6.50 6.79 12.52
C GLN A 98 7.74 7.53 11.98
N ARG A 99 8.21 7.16 10.79
CA ARG A 99 9.36 7.82 10.17
C ARG A 99 9.05 9.26 9.77
N VAL A 100 7.85 9.53 9.26
CA VAL A 100 7.40 10.90 9.00
C VAL A 100 7.32 11.69 10.30
N GLN A 101 6.76 11.10 11.35
CA GLN A 101 6.60 11.73 12.66
C GLN A 101 7.95 12.08 13.30
N LEU A 102 8.90 11.15 13.29
CA LEU A 102 10.26 11.36 13.81
C LEU A 102 10.97 12.49 13.07
N LEU A 103 10.88 12.52 11.74
CA LEU A 103 11.56 13.53 10.93
C LEU A 103 10.91 14.91 11.06
N THR A 104 9.58 14.96 11.23
CA THR A 104 8.85 16.21 11.48
C THR A 104 9.15 16.75 12.88
N ALA A 105 9.31 15.89 13.88
CA ALA A 105 9.74 16.28 15.23
C ALA A 105 11.21 16.72 15.28
N GLY A 106 12.09 16.03 14.55
CA GLY A 106 13.53 16.34 14.44
C GLY A 106 13.83 17.62 13.66
N THR A 107 12.92 18.11 12.81
CA THR A 107 13.07 19.43 12.18
C THR A 107 12.65 20.58 13.12
N ALA A 108 11.92 20.29 14.20
CA ALA A 108 11.50 21.28 15.19
C ALA A 108 12.51 21.44 16.35
N ALA A 109 13.31 20.41 16.65
CA ALA A 109 14.35 20.43 17.68
C ALA A 109 15.73 20.49 17.01
N GLY A 110 16.38 21.66 17.09
CA GLY A 110 17.66 21.92 16.45
C GLY A 110 18.72 20.86 16.73
N SER A 111 19.32 20.35 15.66
CA SER A 111 20.62 19.73 15.70
C SER A 111 21.35 20.15 14.43
N ASP A 112 22.54 20.73 14.60
CA ASP A 112 23.55 21.05 13.60
C ASP A 112 23.56 20.06 12.42
N ILE A 113 22.86 20.40 11.35
CA ILE A 113 23.13 19.88 10.00
C ILE A 113 23.49 21.14 9.22
N PRO A 114 24.70 21.19 8.59
CA PRO A 114 25.16 22.40 7.93
C PRO A 114 24.11 22.89 6.94
N ALA A 115 23.66 24.12 7.19
CA ALA A 115 22.68 24.83 6.40
C ALA A 115 23.15 24.90 4.95
N SER A 116 22.66 23.97 4.15
CA SER A 116 22.62 24.12 2.71
C SER A 116 21.33 23.50 2.23
N CYS A 117 20.54 24.33 1.57
CA CYS A 117 19.36 23.98 0.79
C CYS A 117 18.05 23.91 1.58
N THR A 118 17.48 25.09 1.80
CA THR A 118 16.03 25.32 1.64
C THR A 118 15.60 24.74 0.29
N SER A 119 15.14 23.51 0.28
CA SER A 119 14.37 22.97 -0.84
C SER A 119 13.54 21.83 -0.28
N SER A 120 12.31 21.72 -0.76
CA SER A 120 11.34 20.70 -0.40
C SER A 120 11.95 19.31 -0.57
N ALA A 121 12.64 18.80 0.45
CA ALA A 121 13.36 17.54 0.39
C ALA A 121 12.34 16.41 0.49
N MET A 122 11.87 15.95 -0.67
CA MET A 122 11.16 14.69 -0.78
C MET A 122 12.20 13.58 -0.55
N VAL A 123 12.17 12.96 0.62
CA VAL A 123 12.99 11.78 0.90
C VAL A 123 12.26 10.61 0.28
N ILE A 124 12.76 10.11 -0.84
CA ILE A 124 12.19 8.92 -1.46
C ILE A 124 12.69 7.71 -0.68
N VAL A 125 11.80 7.07 0.06
CA VAL A 125 12.09 5.79 0.71
C VAL A 125 11.65 4.70 -0.27
N THR A 126 12.61 4.14 -1.00
CA THR A 126 12.34 2.95 -1.80
C THR A 126 12.09 1.79 -0.84
N VAL A 127 10.82 1.55 -0.50
CA VAL A 127 10.41 0.27 0.06
C VAL A 127 10.33 -0.67 -1.13
N THR A 128 11.32 -1.55 -1.30
CA THR A 128 11.18 -2.70 -2.19
C THR A 128 10.10 -3.58 -1.60
N LEU A 129 8.88 -3.38 -2.08
CA LEU A 129 7.85 -4.40 -1.98
C LEU A 129 8.36 -5.55 -2.82
N GLU A 130 8.93 -6.57 -2.17
CA GLU A 130 8.99 -7.89 -2.79
C GLU A 130 7.55 -8.27 -3.04
N ALA A 131 7.07 -7.98 -4.25
CA ALA A 131 5.87 -8.59 -4.75
C ALA A 131 6.11 -10.08 -4.59
N ALA A 132 5.38 -10.70 -3.67
CA ALA A 132 5.23 -12.13 -3.62
C ALA A 132 4.52 -12.50 -4.93
N VAL A 133 5.30 -12.60 -6.00
CA VAL A 133 4.95 -13.33 -7.20
C VAL A 133 4.91 -14.76 -6.72
N HIS A 134 3.76 -15.16 -6.18
CA HIS A 134 3.43 -16.56 -6.02
C HIS A 134 3.41 -17.13 -7.44
N ASN A 135 4.55 -17.74 -7.76
CA ASN A 135 4.73 -18.88 -8.62
C ASN A 135 3.40 -19.61 -8.87
N MET A 136 2.79 -19.36 -10.03
CA MET A 136 1.76 -20.24 -10.60
C MET A 136 2.47 -21.05 -11.69
N SER A 137 2.87 -22.26 -11.30
CA SER A 137 3.25 -23.35 -12.21
C SER A 137 1.99 -24.02 -12.77
#